data_AF-A0AAV4F3K8-F1
#
_entry.id   AF-A0AAV4F3K8-F1
#
_cell.length_a   1.000
_cell.length_b   1.000
_cell.length_c   1.000
_cell.angle_alpha   90.00
_cell.angle_beta   90.00
_cell.angle_gamma   90.00
#
_symmetry.space_group_name_H-M   'P 1'
#
loop_
_entity.id
_entity.type
_entity.pdbx_description
1 polymer ?
#
loop_
_entity_poly.entity_id
_entity_poly.type
_entity_poly.pdbx_seq_one_letter_code
_entity_poly.pdbx_strand_id
1 'polypeptide(L)'
;MFVFLSQSSLPQHDLEFNEGKESLSDCPRPGRPKSCVNEQTIASIKKGIDEDPHISVRELSDTNGLSYGTVHTIITEHLRMKKVKSAINEQRPKAGTSRTLPLHDNAGPHKATVTTQSLWELGIQVLPHLAYSPDLAPCDF
;
A
#
# COMPACT_ATOMS: atom_id res chain seq x y z
N MET A 1 21.96 65.32 -4.82
CA MET A 1 22.25 64.44 -3.67
C MET A 1 21.74 63.06 -4.06
N PHE A 2 22.61 62.15 -4.51
CA PHE A 2 22.22 60.79 -4.88
C PHE A 2 22.40 59.89 -3.66
N VAL A 3 21.30 59.35 -3.13
CA VAL A 3 21.32 58.45 -1.97
C VAL A 3 21.45 57.03 -2.51
N PHE A 4 22.61 56.40 -2.29
CA PHE A 4 22.78 54.96 -2.52
C PHE A 4 22.04 54.21 -1.40
N LEU A 5 20.82 53.74 -1.68
CA LEU A 5 20.12 52.82 -0.80
C LEU A 5 20.75 51.42 -0.96
N SER A 6 21.22 50.86 0.15
CA SER A 6 21.71 49.47 0.21
C SER A 6 20.58 48.52 -0.21
N GLN A 7 20.87 47.50 -1.01
CA GLN A 7 19.90 46.47 -1.43
C GLN A 7 19.16 45.83 -0.23
N SER A 8 19.75 45.85 0.97
CA SER A 8 19.13 45.39 2.22
C SER A 8 18.00 46.30 2.76
N SER A 9 17.80 47.49 2.21
CA SER A 9 16.81 48.48 2.65
C SER A 9 15.57 48.54 1.77
N LEU A 10 15.56 47.79 0.67
CA LEU A 10 14.42 47.72 -0.23
C LEU A 10 13.43 46.66 0.26
N PRO A 11 12.11 46.95 0.21
CA PRO A 11 11.06 45.95 0.41
C PRO A 11 11.27 44.76 -0.53
N GLN A 12 10.95 43.54 -0.06
CA GLN A 12 11.11 42.31 -0.83
C GLN A 12 10.50 42.37 -2.24
N HIS A 13 9.37 43.04 -2.39
CA HIS A 13 8.71 43.20 -3.69
C HIS A 13 9.53 44.03 -4.69
N ASP A 14 10.26 45.05 -4.24
CA ASP A 14 11.11 45.87 -5.11
C ASP A 14 12.38 45.12 -5.54
N LEU A 15 12.87 44.20 -4.69
CA LEU A 15 13.95 43.28 -5.03
C LEU A 15 13.50 42.23 -6.06
N GLU A 16 12.35 41.60 -5.83
CA GLU A 16 11.78 40.61 -6.74
C GLU A 16 11.41 41.20 -8.10
N PHE A 17 10.93 42.45 -8.13
CA PHE A 17 10.65 43.20 -9.35
C PHE A 17 11.93 43.52 -10.14
N ASN A 18 13.00 43.99 -9.48
CA ASN A 18 14.29 44.23 -10.13
C ASN A 18 14.98 42.94 -10.59
N GLU A 19 14.68 41.79 -9.97
CA GLU A 19 15.09 40.46 -10.43
C GLU A 19 14.30 39.95 -11.63
N GLY A 20 13.30 40.70 -12.14
CA GLY A 20 12.51 40.33 -13.30
C GLY A 20 11.43 39.28 -13.03
N LYS A 21 11.04 39.07 -11.76
CA LYS A 21 9.90 38.20 -11.43
C LYS A 21 8.60 38.96 -11.68
N GLU A 22 8.04 38.81 -12.87
CA GLU A 22 6.73 39.38 -13.27
C GLU A 22 5.53 38.54 -12.80
N SER A 23 5.78 37.38 -12.18
CA SER A 23 4.75 36.46 -11.70
C SER A 23 4.10 36.96 -10.40
N LEU A 24 2.80 37.25 -10.46
CA LEU A 24 1.95 37.52 -9.28
C LEU A 24 1.52 36.25 -8.51
N SER A 25 2.00 35.07 -8.92
CA SER A 25 1.65 33.80 -8.27
C SER A 25 2.53 33.55 -7.05
N ASP A 26 1.91 33.15 -5.95
CA ASP A 26 2.59 32.70 -4.73
C ASP A 26 3.58 31.58 -5.04
N CYS A 27 4.80 31.68 -4.50
CA CYS A 27 5.73 30.54 -4.45
C CYS A 27 5.07 29.35 -3.74
N PRO A 28 5.39 28.10 -4.14
CA PRO A 28 4.90 26.91 -3.46
C PRO A 28 5.17 27.02 -1.96
N ARG A 29 4.10 27.11 -1.16
CA ARG A 29 4.24 27.20 0.29
C ARG A 29 4.84 25.89 0.80
N PRO A 30 5.90 25.92 1.61
CA PRO A 30 6.39 24.72 2.26
C PRO A 30 5.28 24.18 3.17
N GLY A 31 4.67 23.07 2.75
CA GLY A 31 3.71 22.35 3.58
C GLY A 31 4.40 21.69 4.77
N ARG A 32 3.62 21.30 5.79
CA ARG A 32 4.13 20.47 6.90
C ARG A 32 4.79 19.22 6.29
N PRO A 33 6.07 18.93 6.62
CA PRO A 33 6.72 17.76 6.07
C PRO A 33 5.96 16.50 6.49
N LYS A 34 5.67 15.60 5.54
CA LYS A 34 5.09 14.27 5.80
C LYS A 34 6.12 13.30 6.40
N SER A 35 7.04 13.78 7.24
CA SER A 35 8.26 13.09 7.62
C SER A 35 8.10 12.25 8.90
N CYS A 36 7.13 11.34 8.92
CA CYS A 36 7.19 10.20 9.85
C CYS A 36 7.53 8.89 9.12
N VAL A 37 7.42 8.86 7.80
CA VAL A 37 7.64 7.65 7.00
C VAL A 37 9.00 7.75 6.33
N ASN A 38 9.98 7.07 6.90
CA ASN A 38 11.33 6.95 6.35
C ASN A 38 11.43 5.64 5.56
N GLU A 39 12.33 5.56 4.57
CA GLU A 39 12.55 4.31 3.82
C GLU A 39 12.94 3.14 4.73
N GLN A 40 13.68 3.43 5.81
CA GLN A 40 14.05 2.45 6.83
C GLN A 40 12.84 1.86 7.57
N THR A 41 11.86 2.69 7.93
CA THR A 41 10.67 2.20 8.65
C THR A 41 9.76 1.40 7.72
N ILE A 42 9.67 1.81 6.43
CA ILE A 42 8.98 1.02 5.40
C ILE A 42 9.63 -0.36 5.25
N ALA A 43 10.96 -0.42 5.19
CA ALA A 43 11.70 -1.67 5.05
C ALA A 43 11.49 -2.60 6.27
N SER A 44 11.52 -2.07 7.49
CA SER A 44 11.26 -2.85 8.70
C SER A 44 9.85 -3.43 8.74
N ILE A 45 8.83 -2.62 8.38
CA ILE A 45 7.44 -3.09 8.32
C ILE A 45 7.28 -4.15 7.24
N LYS A 46 7.87 -3.94 6.06
CA LYS A 46 7.83 -4.92 4.96
C LYS A 46 8.43 -6.25 5.40
N LYS A 47 9.60 -6.21 6.05
CA LYS A 47 10.28 -7.40 6.57
C LYS A 47 9.41 -8.15 7.57
N GLY A 48 8.74 -7.45 8.50
CA GLY A 48 7.84 -8.09 9.47
C GLY A 48 6.67 -8.82 8.81
N ILE A 49 6.13 -8.27 7.72
CA ILE A 49 5.05 -8.91 6.94
C ILE A 49 5.57 -10.11 6.15
N ASP A 50 6.79 -10.02 5.61
CA ASP A 50 7.42 -11.11 4.87
C ASP A 50 7.78 -12.30 5.80
N GLU A 51 8.08 -12.03 7.07
CA GLU A 51 8.33 -13.04 8.11
C GLU A 51 7.05 -13.70 8.63
N ASP A 52 6.04 -12.90 9.01
CA ASP A 52 4.72 -13.40 9.40
C ASP A 52 3.61 -12.60 8.68
N PRO A 53 2.97 -13.17 7.66
CA PRO A 53 1.91 -12.48 6.92
C PRO A 53 0.61 -12.31 7.73
N HIS A 54 0.49 -12.93 8.91
CA HIS A 54 -0.69 -12.80 9.79
C HIS A 54 -0.51 -11.76 10.89
N ILE A 55 0.64 -11.09 10.96
CA ILE A 55 0.92 -10.08 11.98
C ILE A 55 -0.13 -8.96 11.92
N SER A 56 -0.63 -8.57 13.09
CA SER A 56 -1.63 -7.53 13.18
C SER A 56 -1.00 -6.14 13.05
N VAL A 57 -1.77 -5.18 12.52
CA VAL A 57 -1.34 -3.78 12.44
C VAL A 57 -1.00 -3.21 13.83
N ARG A 58 -1.62 -3.72 14.90
CA ARG A 58 -1.31 -3.31 16.28
C ARG A 58 0.06 -3.80 16.72
N GLU A 59 0.39 -5.07 16.49
CA GLU A 59 1.72 -5.61 16.82
C GLU A 59 2.82 -4.86 16.06
N LEU A 60 2.63 -4.58 14.76
CA LEU A 60 3.56 -3.75 13.98
C LEU A 60 3.71 -2.32 14.51
N SER A 61 2.63 -1.77 15.08
CA SER A 61 2.63 -0.45 15.73
C SER A 61 3.53 -0.47 16.96
N ASP A 62 3.36 -1.47 17.80
CA ASP A 62 4.05 -1.61 19.09
C ASP A 62 5.54 -1.89 18.88
N THR A 63 5.90 -2.73 17.90
CA THR A 63 7.31 -3.05 17.60
C THR A 63 8.08 -1.88 17.01
N ASN A 64 7.43 -1.06 16.17
CA ASN A 64 8.08 0.06 15.47
C ASN A 64 7.91 1.40 16.21
N GLY A 65 7.14 1.44 17.31
CA GLY A 65 6.83 2.67 18.05
C GLY A 65 6.08 3.71 17.21
N LEU A 66 5.33 3.27 16.20
CA LEU A 66 4.58 4.15 15.30
C LEU A 66 3.11 4.20 15.71
N SER A 67 2.40 5.22 15.25
CA SER A 67 0.95 5.25 15.40
C SER A 67 0.29 4.20 14.49
N TYR A 68 -0.82 3.62 14.95
CA TYR A 68 -1.62 2.69 14.15
C TYR A 68 -1.95 3.24 12.75
N GLY A 69 -2.34 4.53 12.70
CA GLY A 69 -2.67 5.20 11.44
C GLY A 69 -1.47 5.28 10.50
N THR A 70 -0.28 5.58 11.02
CA THR A 70 0.96 5.61 10.22
C THR A 70 1.26 4.23 9.63
N VAL A 71 1.18 3.17 10.43
CA VAL A 71 1.42 1.79 9.95
C VAL A 71 0.40 1.41 8.87
N HIS A 72 -0.88 1.75 9.07
CA HIS A 72 -1.92 1.53 8.08
C HIS A 72 -1.64 2.27 6.76
N THR A 73 -1.23 3.54 6.82
CA THR A 73 -0.82 4.33 5.65
C THR A 73 0.40 3.71 4.96
N ILE A 74 1.38 3.21 5.70
CA ILE A 74 2.56 2.54 5.13
C ILE A 74 2.14 1.29 4.35
N ILE A 75 1.30 0.44 4.93
CA ILE A 75 0.84 -0.79 4.27
C ILE A 75 0.04 -0.48 3.01
N THR A 76 -0.86 0.51 3.07
CA THR A 76 -1.81 0.80 1.98
C THR A 76 -1.25 1.71 0.89
N GLU A 77 -0.52 2.77 1.24
CA GLU A 77 0.00 3.76 0.28
C GLU A 77 1.42 3.42 -0.19
N HIS A 78 2.32 3.05 0.72
CA HIS A 78 3.73 2.84 0.40
C HIS A 78 4.01 1.40 -0.08
N LEU A 79 3.47 0.38 0.59
CA LEU A 79 3.59 -1.02 0.16
C LEU A 79 2.53 -1.45 -0.85
N ARG A 80 1.47 -0.64 -1.03
CA ARG A 80 0.33 -0.91 -1.94
C ARG A 80 -0.32 -2.28 -1.69
N MET A 81 -0.24 -2.77 -0.46
CA MET A 81 -0.84 -4.04 -0.07
C MET A 81 -2.34 -3.85 0.18
N LYS A 82 -3.15 -4.69 -0.45
CA LYS A 82 -4.61 -4.71 -0.31
C LYS A 82 -5.06 -6.09 0.12
N LYS A 83 -6.11 -6.15 0.93
CA LYS A 83 -6.78 -7.43 1.24
C LYS A 83 -7.29 -8.06 -0.06
N VAL A 84 -7.16 -9.37 -0.19
CA VAL A 84 -7.55 -10.17 -1.38
C VAL A 84 -8.97 -9.84 -1.85
N LYS A 85 -9.93 -9.73 -0.92
CA LYS A 85 -11.32 -9.35 -1.22
C LYS A 85 -11.45 -7.99 -1.92
N SER A 86 -10.70 -7.00 -1.44
CA SER A 86 -10.69 -5.65 -2.02
C SER A 86 -10.11 -5.67 -3.43
N ALA A 87 -9.00 -6.40 -3.63
CA ALA A 87 -8.38 -6.56 -4.93
C ALA A 87 -9.31 -7.24 -5.96
N ILE A 88 -10.00 -8.31 -5.57
CA ILE A 88 -10.99 -8.98 -6.43
C ILE A 88 -12.15 -8.04 -6.79
N ASN A 89 -12.63 -7.25 -5.82
CA ASN A 89 -13.76 -6.35 -6.06
C ASN A 89 -13.40 -5.20 -7.02
N GLU A 90 -12.16 -4.70 -6.94
CA GLU A 90 -11.64 -3.70 -7.87
C GLU A 90 -11.51 -4.26 -9.30
N GLN A 91 -11.03 -5.50 -9.43
CA GLN A 91 -10.91 -6.17 -10.73
C GLN A 91 -12.27 -6.60 -11.31
N ARG A 92 -13.26 -6.88 -10.46
CA ARG A 92 -14.59 -7.39 -10.85
C ARG A 92 -15.71 -6.56 -10.22
N PRO A 93 -15.91 -5.28 -10.58
CA PRO A 93 -16.84 -4.38 -9.88
C PRO A 93 -18.31 -4.84 -9.91
N LYS A 94 -18.73 -5.63 -10.91
CA LYS A 94 -20.11 -6.12 -11.04
C LYS A 94 -20.39 -7.44 -10.32
N ALA A 95 -19.37 -8.28 -10.15
CA ALA A 95 -19.52 -9.63 -9.58
C ALA A 95 -18.88 -9.74 -8.19
N GLY A 96 -17.89 -8.89 -7.90
CA GLY A 96 -17.07 -8.94 -6.71
C GLY A 96 -16.49 -10.33 -6.49
N THR A 97 -16.55 -10.76 -5.24
CA THR A 97 -16.11 -12.10 -4.82
C THR A 97 -17.17 -13.17 -5.09
N SER A 98 -18.43 -12.79 -5.29
CA SER A 98 -19.53 -13.70 -5.58
C SER A 98 -19.34 -14.38 -6.94
N ARG A 99 -19.59 -15.68 -7.01
CA ARG A 99 -19.34 -16.53 -8.20
C ARG A 99 -17.87 -16.51 -8.65
N THR A 100 -16.94 -16.36 -7.72
CA THR A 100 -15.53 -16.67 -7.97
C THR A 100 -15.35 -18.16 -7.71
N LEU A 101 -14.98 -18.91 -8.75
CA LEU A 101 -14.64 -20.33 -8.70
C LEU A 101 -13.18 -20.46 -9.14
N PRO A 102 -12.21 -20.32 -8.22
CA PRO A 102 -10.82 -20.50 -8.57
C PRO A 102 -10.60 -21.95 -9.01
N LEU A 103 -9.81 -22.16 -10.06
CA LEU A 103 -9.32 -23.49 -10.41
C LEU A 103 -8.23 -23.84 -9.40
N HIS A 104 -8.62 -24.49 -8.30
CA HIS A 104 -7.69 -25.05 -7.34
C HIS A 104 -7.26 -26.44 -7.79
N ASP A 105 -5.95 -26.67 -7.83
CA ASP A 105 -5.40 -28.01 -7.88
C ASP A 105 -5.57 -28.69 -6.51
N ASN A 106 -5.51 -30.02 -6.50
CA ASN A 106 -5.76 -30.83 -5.31
C ASN A 106 -4.58 -30.84 -4.32
N ALA A 107 -3.73 -29.81 -4.34
CA ALA A 107 -2.54 -29.74 -3.51
C ALA A 107 -2.93 -29.64 -2.02
N GLY A 108 -2.13 -30.27 -1.14
CA GLY A 108 -2.39 -30.37 0.30
C GLY A 108 -2.82 -29.06 1.00
N PRO A 109 -2.24 -27.89 0.69
CA PRO A 109 -2.65 -26.61 1.28
C PRO A 109 -4.10 -26.19 0.98
N HIS A 110 -4.67 -26.64 -0.14
CA HIS A 110 -6.01 -26.27 -0.61
C HIS A 110 -7.12 -27.20 -0.10
N LYS A 111 -6.74 -28.34 0.49
CA LYS A 111 -7.61 -29.23 1.28
C LYS A 111 -7.68 -28.84 2.76
N ALA A 112 -6.78 -27.98 3.24
CA ALA A 112 -6.74 -27.62 4.65
C ALA A 112 -8.02 -26.89 5.06
N THR A 113 -8.64 -27.35 6.16
CA THR A 113 -9.91 -26.82 6.67
C THR A 113 -9.86 -25.31 6.88
N VAL A 114 -8.73 -24.81 7.38
CA VAL A 114 -8.48 -23.38 7.62
C VAL A 114 -8.58 -22.57 6.32
N THR A 115 -8.01 -23.10 5.24
CA THR A 115 -8.02 -22.47 3.91
C THR A 115 -9.43 -22.46 3.33
N THR A 116 -10.15 -23.60 3.40
CA THR A 116 -11.53 -23.69 2.89
C THR A 116 -12.49 -22.78 3.66
N GLN A 117 -12.32 -22.67 4.97
CA GLN A 117 -13.12 -21.77 5.81
C GLN A 117 -12.86 -20.31 5.47
N SER A 118 -11.59 -19.91 5.34
CA SER A 118 -11.22 -18.55 4.95
C SER A 118 -11.80 -18.17 3.58
N LEU A 119 -11.80 -19.08 2.61
CA LEU A 119 -12.40 -18.87 1.28
C LEU A 119 -13.91 -18.65 1.38
N TRP A 120 -14.62 -19.43 2.21
CA TRP A 120 -16.05 -19.22 2.48
C TRP A 120 -16.34 -17.88 3.13
N GLU A 121 -15.57 -17.46 4.13
CA GLU A 121 -15.71 -16.14 4.78
C GLU A 121 -15.52 -14.98 3.79
N LEU A 122 -14.64 -15.16 2.81
CA LEU A 122 -14.42 -14.20 1.74
C LEU A 122 -15.55 -14.21 0.68
N GLY A 123 -16.40 -15.25 0.66
CA GLY A 123 -17.46 -15.45 -0.33
C GLY A 123 -16.98 -16.12 -1.62
N ILE A 124 -15.81 -16.76 -1.57
CA ILE A 124 -15.22 -17.52 -2.68
C ILE A 124 -15.70 -18.96 -2.56
N GLN A 125 -16.32 -19.48 -3.63
CA GLN A 125 -16.77 -20.87 -3.67
C GLN A 125 -15.66 -21.74 -4.27
N VAL A 126 -15.35 -22.84 -3.61
CA VAL A 126 -14.41 -23.84 -4.13
C VAL A 126 -15.22 -24.92 -4.84
N LEU A 127 -14.88 -25.20 -6.11
CA LEU A 127 -15.52 -26.26 -6.87
C LEU A 127 -15.01 -27.63 -6.36
N PRO A 128 -15.87 -28.60 -6.03
CA PRO A 128 -15.42 -29.94 -5.67
C PRO A 128 -14.79 -30.62 -6.90
N HIS A 129 -13.52 -30.99 -6.82
CA HIS A 129 -12.85 -31.82 -7.84
C HIS A 129 -12.88 -33.31 -7.43
N LEU A 130 -13.00 -34.20 -8.41
CA LEU A 130 -12.80 -35.64 -8.19
C LEU A 130 -11.36 -35.88 -7.72
N ALA A 131 -11.14 -36.95 -6.95
CA ALA A 131 -9.79 -37.42 -6.67
C ALA A 131 -9.11 -37.70 -8.02
N TYR A 132 -7.85 -37.23 -8.16
CA TYR A 132 -7.06 -37.40 -9.37
C TYR A 132 -7.23 -38.82 -9.93
N SER A 133 -7.55 -38.96 -11.22
CA SER A 133 -7.36 -40.22 -11.92
C SER A 133 -5.85 -40.39 -12.12
N PRO A 134 -5.18 -41.32 -11.43
CA PRO A 134 -3.72 -41.43 -11.42
C PRO A 134 -3.15 -41.86 -12.78
N ASP A 135 -3.99 -42.21 -13.75
CA ASP A 135 -3.60 -42.79 -15.03
C ASP A 135 -3.40 -41.76 -16.16
N LEU A 136 -3.67 -40.47 -15.92
CA LEU A 136 -3.69 -39.44 -16.96
C LEU A 136 -2.96 -38.13 -16.63
N ALA A 137 -2.34 -38.03 -15.46
CA ALA A 137 -1.51 -36.87 -15.14
C ALA A 137 -0.08 -37.13 -15.62
N PRO A 138 0.54 -36.19 -16.38
CA PRO A 138 1.94 -36.34 -16.76
C PRO A 138 2.80 -36.38 -15.48
N CYS A 139 3.79 -37.27 -15.48
CA CYS A 139 4.77 -37.44 -14.42
C CYS A 139 5.35 -36.07 -14.02
N ASP A 140 5.07 -35.59 -12.81
CA ASP A 140 5.63 -34.35 -12.26
C ASP A 140 7.17 -34.47 -12.24
N PHE A 141 7.86 -33.58 -12.98
CA PHE A 141 9.31 -33.37 -12.95
C PHE A 141 9.65 -32.14 -12.11
#